data_AF-A0A6G3U6I9-F1
#
_entry.id   AF-A0A6G3U6I9-F1
#
_cell.length_a   1.000
_cell.length_b   1.000
_cell.length_c   1.000
_cell.angle_alpha   90.00
_cell.angle_beta   90.00
_cell.angle_gamma   90.00
#
_symmetry.space_group_name_H-M   'P 1'
#
loop_
_entity.id
_entity.type
_entity.pdbx_description
1 polymer ?
#
loop_
_entity_poly.entity_id
_entity_poly.type
_entity_poly.pdbx_seq_one_letter_code
_entity_poly.pdbx_strand_id
1 'polypeptide(L)'
;APGRGRSPEAVLGELTELVGRVVAGAEEEGLWPAGLAVAVPGLVARDARTVVRAPNLGWQDTDLGTLLPDGFPLTVANEANFGALAELWLGDGTPRDFLHVSAEIGIGAALVVDGRLLHGNRGFAGELGHVPVHPDGPECPCGGRGCLEQYAGEEAVLRAAGLAPGEDRVGLLADLAGQGDADVRRAL
;
A
#
# COMPACT_ATOMS: atom_id res chain seq x y z
N ALA A 1 -4.08 -10.47 5.80
CA ALA A 1 -3.68 -9.13 6.29
C ALA A 1 -4.52 -8.76 7.51
N PRO A 2 -3.94 -8.13 8.53
CA PRO A 2 -4.69 -7.51 9.63
C PRO A 2 -5.78 -6.59 9.05
N GLY A 3 -7.01 -6.63 9.60
CA GLY A 3 -8.13 -5.79 9.12
C GLY A 3 -8.99 -6.39 8.00
N ARG A 4 -8.56 -7.47 7.33
CA ARG A 4 -9.36 -8.12 6.27
C ARG A 4 -10.72 -8.57 6.81
N GLY A 5 -11.80 -8.10 6.19
CA GLY A 5 -13.18 -8.47 6.53
C GLY A 5 -13.74 -7.78 7.78
N ARG A 6 -13.02 -6.80 8.33
CA ARG A 6 -13.51 -5.94 9.42
C ARG A 6 -14.11 -4.67 8.84
N SER A 7 -15.17 -4.15 9.47
CA SER A 7 -15.78 -2.90 9.01
C SER A 7 -14.80 -1.72 9.19
N PRO A 8 -14.86 -0.69 8.33
CA PRO A 8 -14.05 0.51 8.48
C PRO A 8 -14.17 1.14 9.87
N GLU A 9 -15.38 1.19 10.43
CA GLU A 9 -15.66 1.80 11.73
C GLU A 9 -14.93 1.06 12.87
N ALA A 10 -14.90 -0.27 12.83
CA ALA A 10 -14.21 -1.05 13.85
C ALA A 10 -12.69 -0.82 13.81
N VAL A 11 -12.10 -0.80 12.61
CA VAL A 11 -10.65 -0.57 12.43
C VAL A 11 -10.27 0.87 12.77
N LEU A 12 -11.07 1.85 12.32
CA LEU A 12 -10.79 3.26 12.57
C LEU A 12 -11.09 3.68 14.01
N GLY A 13 -12.00 2.98 14.70
CA GLY A 13 -12.19 3.10 16.15
C GLY A 13 -10.92 2.70 16.91
N GLU A 14 -10.34 1.53 16.59
CA GLU A 14 -9.07 1.10 17.18
C GLU A 14 -7.91 2.06 16.84
N LEU A 15 -7.86 2.54 15.60
CA LEU A 15 -6.87 3.55 15.20
C LEU A 15 -7.04 4.85 15.99
N THR A 16 -8.27 5.28 16.23
CA THR A 16 -8.57 6.48 17.03
C THR A 16 -8.07 6.35 18.46
N GLU A 17 -8.29 5.19 19.09
CA GLU A 17 -7.76 4.92 20.43
C GLU A 17 -6.23 4.91 20.46
N LEU A 18 -5.58 4.34 19.44
CA LEU A 18 -4.13 4.35 19.28
C LEU A 18 -3.59 5.78 19.13
N VAL A 19 -4.20 6.58 18.26
CA VAL A 19 -3.85 7.99 18.07
C VAL A 19 -3.98 8.73 19.39
N GLY A 20 -5.10 8.57 20.12
CA GLY A 20 -5.29 9.21 21.42
C GLY A 20 -4.18 8.91 22.44
N ARG A 21 -3.70 7.65 22.49
CA ARG A 21 -2.58 7.27 23.36
C ARG A 21 -1.27 7.94 22.96
N VAL A 22 -0.97 8.02 21.66
CA VAL A 22 0.25 8.67 21.14
C VAL A 22 0.21 10.17 21.40
N VAL A 23 -0.95 10.81 21.18
CA VAL A 23 -1.14 12.25 21.44
C VAL A 23 -0.93 12.57 22.92
N ALA A 24 -1.55 11.80 23.83
CA ALA A 24 -1.39 12.01 25.26
C ALA A 24 0.09 11.91 25.70
N GLY A 25 0.83 10.92 25.19
CA GLY A 25 2.27 10.80 25.47
C GLY A 25 3.08 11.98 24.94
N ALA A 26 2.77 12.49 23.75
CA ALA A 26 3.43 13.68 23.21
C ALA A 26 3.15 14.93 24.05
N GLU A 27 1.91 15.12 24.52
CA GLU A 27 1.53 16.24 25.38
C GLU A 27 2.23 16.21 26.74
N GLU A 28 2.43 15.03 27.34
CA GLU A 28 3.22 14.85 28.56
C GLU A 28 4.67 15.32 28.39
N GLU A 29 5.22 15.21 27.18
CA GLU A 29 6.54 15.73 26.81
C GLU A 29 6.53 17.21 26.38
N GLY A 30 5.37 17.87 26.42
CA GLY A 30 5.19 19.26 26.00
C GLY A 30 5.20 19.45 24.47
N LEU A 31 4.99 18.39 23.71
CA LEU A 31 4.88 18.40 22.25
C LEU A 31 3.42 18.47 21.82
N TRP A 32 3.18 18.91 20.59
CA TRP A 32 1.86 18.86 19.97
C TRP A 32 1.95 18.24 18.56
N PRO A 33 1.05 17.32 18.19
CA PRO A 33 1.02 16.77 16.85
C PRO A 33 0.68 17.84 15.81
N ALA A 34 1.43 17.89 14.71
CA ALA A 34 1.20 18.84 13.62
C ALA A 34 0.14 18.35 12.60
N GLY A 35 -0.17 17.06 12.58
CA GLY A 35 -1.01 16.43 11.56
C GLY A 35 -1.14 14.92 11.78
N LEU A 36 -2.08 14.31 11.06
CA LEU A 36 -2.26 12.86 10.97
C LEU A 36 -2.17 12.44 9.50
N ALA A 37 -1.25 11.53 9.18
CA ALA A 37 -1.13 10.91 7.87
C ALA A 37 -1.46 9.42 7.96
N VAL A 38 -2.38 8.94 7.11
CA VAL A 38 -2.84 7.54 7.13
C VAL A 38 -2.57 6.89 5.78
N ALA A 39 -1.64 5.94 5.77
CA ALA A 39 -1.37 5.08 4.62
C ALA A 39 -2.43 3.99 4.51
N VAL A 40 -2.94 3.74 3.30
CA VAL A 40 -3.97 2.71 3.06
C VAL A 40 -3.69 1.89 1.78
N PRO A 41 -3.90 0.56 1.81
CA PRO A 41 -3.72 -0.33 0.65
C PRO A 41 -4.93 -0.27 -0.27
N GLY A 42 -5.02 0.83 -1.00
CA GLY A 42 -6.12 1.07 -1.93
C GLY A 42 -6.05 2.39 -2.69
N LEU A 43 -7.12 2.63 -3.44
CA LEU A 43 -7.38 3.83 -4.21
C LEU A 43 -7.89 4.94 -3.30
N VAL A 44 -7.12 6.02 -3.20
CA VAL A 44 -7.51 7.21 -2.44
C VAL A 44 -7.89 8.32 -3.42
N ALA A 45 -9.04 8.94 -3.16
CA ALA A 45 -9.52 10.06 -3.96
C ALA A 45 -8.60 11.29 -3.82
N ARG A 46 -8.74 12.22 -4.77
CA ARG A 46 -7.95 13.45 -4.80
C ARG A 46 -8.19 14.41 -3.61
N ASP A 47 -9.25 14.19 -2.84
CA ASP A 47 -9.52 14.93 -1.61
C ASP A 47 -8.58 14.54 -0.45
N ALA A 48 -7.76 13.49 -0.62
CA ALA A 48 -6.86 12.94 0.38
C ALA A 48 -7.58 12.55 1.69
N ARG A 49 -8.83 12.10 1.60
CA ARG A 49 -9.64 11.63 2.74
C ARG A 49 -10.41 10.35 2.41
N THR A 50 -10.91 10.24 1.18
CA THR A 50 -11.81 9.15 0.78
C THR A 50 -11.05 7.97 0.21
N VAL A 51 -11.18 6.80 0.82
CA VAL A 51 -10.77 5.52 0.25
C VAL A 51 -11.88 5.03 -0.68
N VAL A 52 -11.65 5.18 -1.98
CA VAL A 52 -12.62 4.76 -3.01
C VAL A 52 -12.72 3.24 -3.05
N ARG A 53 -11.58 2.55 -2.96
CA ARG A 53 -11.54 1.08 -2.95
C ARG A 53 -10.27 0.56 -2.29
N ALA A 54 -10.39 -0.33 -1.30
CA ALA A 54 -9.28 -1.08 -0.72
C ALA A 54 -9.64 -2.57 -0.65
N PRO A 55 -9.40 -3.35 -1.72
CA PRO A 55 -9.88 -4.73 -1.83
C PRO A 55 -9.40 -5.64 -0.70
N ASN A 56 -8.16 -5.47 -0.25
CA ASN A 56 -7.59 -6.27 0.83
C ASN A 56 -8.25 -6.03 2.19
N LEU A 57 -8.80 -4.83 2.40
CA LEU A 57 -9.57 -4.45 3.59
C LEU A 57 -11.07 -4.70 3.42
N GLY A 58 -11.55 -4.78 2.19
CA GLY A 58 -12.98 -4.85 1.87
C GLY A 58 -13.68 -3.49 1.99
N TRP A 59 -12.94 -2.40 1.90
CA TRP A 59 -13.49 -1.05 2.03
C TRP A 59 -13.84 -0.46 0.66
N GLN A 60 -14.91 0.32 0.64
CA GLN A 60 -15.41 1.01 -0.54
C GLN A 60 -16.04 2.34 -0.12
N ASP A 61 -15.76 3.39 -0.88
CA ASP A 61 -16.32 4.75 -0.70
C ASP A 61 -16.31 5.21 0.77
N THR A 62 -15.18 4.99 1.45
CA THR A 62 -15.01 5.22 2.89
C THR A 62 -14.30 6.55 3.14
N ASP A 63 -15.00 7.53 3.71
CA ASP A 63 -14.41 8.82 4.11
C ASP A 63 -13.79 8.74 5.51
N LEU A 64 -12.48 8.52 5.57
CA LEU A 64 -11.72 8.44 6.83
C LEU A 64 -11.80 9.74 7.63
N GLY A 65 -12.00 10.87 6.95
CA GLY A 65 -12.10 12.16 7.60
C GLY A 65 -13.38 12.36 8.41
N THR A 66 -14.40 11.53 8.19
CA THR A 66 -15.62 11.50 9.04
C THR A 66 -15.53 10.50 10.17
N LEU A 67 -14.60 9.54 10.07
CA LEU A 67 -14.47 8.40 10.97
C LEU A 67 -13.30 8.56 11.96
N LEU A 68 -12.31 9.38 11.62
CA LEU A 68 -11.20 9.75 12.50
C LEU A 68 -11.50 11.06 13.23
N PRO A 69 -10.94 11.24 14.45
CA PRO A 69 -11.22 12.41 15.25
C PRO A 69 -10.76 13.71 14.57
N ASP A 70 -11.58 14.73 14.68
CA ASP A 70 -11.18 16.10 14.38
C ASP A 70 -10.13 16.57 15.41
N GLY A 71 -9.15 17.34 14.96
CA GLY A 71 -8.12 17.91 15.84
C GLY A 71 -6.78 18.16 15.16
N PHE A 72 -6.51 17.45 14.07
CA PHE A 72 -5.30 17.61 13.28
C PHE A 72 -5.61 17.64 11.78
N PRO A 73 -4.82 18.35 10.96
CA PRO A 73 -4.86 18.19 9.52
C PRO A 73 -4.67 16.70 9.14
N LEU A 74 -5.67 16.12 8.49
CA LEU A 74 -5.63 14.74 8.01
C LEU A 74 -5.17 14.68 6.55
N THR A 75 -4.30 13.73 6.23
CA THR A 75 -3.99 13.35 4.85
C THR A 75 -3.97 11.84 4.72
N VAL A 76 -4.82 11.32 3.83
CA VAL A 76 -4.87 9.90 3.48
C VAL A 76 -4.21 9.73 2.12
N ALA A 77 -3.36 8.71 1.98
CA ALA A 77 -2.79 8.35 0.68
C ALA A 77 -2.50 6.84 0.62
N ASN A 78 -2.34 6.35 -0.61
CA ASN A 78 -1.84 4.99 -0.86
C ASN A 78 -0.45 4.77 -0.23
N GLU A 79 -0.14 3.56 0.27
CA GLU A 79 1.18 3.30 0.87
C GLU A 79 2.36 3.59 -0.07
N ALA A 80 2.27 3.28 -1.36
CA ALA A 80 3.36 3.52 -2.32
C ALA A 80 3.63 5.03 -2.49
N ASN A 81 2.60 5.87 -2.39
CA ASN A 81 2.77 7.33 -2.42
C ASN A 81 3.53 7.82 -1.19
N PHE A 82 3.21 7.31 0.01
CA PHE A 82 3.98 7.66 1.20
C PHE A 82 5.39 7.06 1.19
N GLY A 83 5.57 5.86 0.64
CA GLY A 83 6.89 5.27 0.39
C GLY A 83 7.76 6.16 -0.50
N ALA A 84 7.20 6.63 -1.63
CA ALA A 84 7.90 7.57 -2.49
C ALA A 84 8.25 8.91 -1.81
N LEU A 85 7.36 9.45 -0.96
CA LEU A 85 7.66 10.66 -0.20
C LEU A 85 8.78 10.44 0.82
N ALA A 86 8.80 9.28 1.48
CA ALA A 86 9.89 8.91 2.38
C ALA A 86 11.23 8.87 1.63
N GLU A 87 11.29 8.21 0.48
CA GLU A 87 12.50 8.17 -0.37
C GLU A 87 12.91 9.57 -0.85
N LEU A 88 11.95 10.41 -1.24
CA LEU A 88 12.22 11.78 -1.71
C LEU A 88 12.75 12.70 -0.60
N TRP A 89 12.28 12.55 0.64
CA TRP A 89 12.63 13.45 1.74
C TRP A 89 13.81 12.96 2.58
N LEU A 90 13.98 11.65 2.71
CA LEU A 90 14.98 11.04 3.59
C LEU A 90 16.11 10.37 2.81
N GLY A 91 15.89 10.01 1.54
CA GLY A 91 16.90 9.34 0.72
C GLY A 91 17.98 10.31 0.25
N ASP A 92 19.23 10.00 0.60
CA ASP A 92 20.37 10.77 0.13
C ASP A 92 20.60 10.52 -1.37
N GLY A 93 20.67 11.59 -2.15
CA GLY A 93 20.85 11.52 -3.61
C GLY A 93 19.65 11.01 -4.39
N THR A 94 18.46 10.87 -3.79
CA THR A 94 17.24 10.48 -4.50
C THR A 94 16.97 11.47 -5.66
N PRO A 95 16.79 10.98 -6.90
CA PRO A 95 16.47 11.85 -8.04
C PRO A 95 15.15 12.59 -7.85
N ARG A 96 14.98 13.71 -8.55
CA ARG A 96 13.70 14.44 -8.57
C ARG A 96 12.64 13.78 -9.45
N ASP A 97 13.05 12.93 -10.38
CA ASP A 97 12.18 12.16 -11.25
C ASP A 97 12.45 10.67 -11.02
N PHE A 98 11.47 9.96 -10.48
CA PHE A 98 11.60 8.52 -10.24
C PHE A 98 10.25 7.84 -10.10
N LEU A 99 10.28 6.51 -10.27
CA LEU A 99 9.17 5.63 -9.96
C LEU A 99 9.55 4.81 -8.72
N HIS A 100 8.83 4.99 -7.63
CA HIS A 100 8.88 4.07 -6.50
C HIS A 100 7.99 2.88 -6.81
N VAL A 101 8.49 1.66 -6.65
CA VAL A 101 7.72 0.42 -6.83
C VAL A 101 7.75 -0.34 -5.53
N SER A 102 6.57 -0.62 -4.97
CA SER A 102 6.39 -1.53 -3.86
C SER A 102 5.87 -2.86 -4.40
N ALA A 103 6.54 -3.95 -4.04
CA ALA A 103 6.18 -5.31 -4.40
C ALA A 103 6.12 -6.16 -3.13
N GLU A 104 5.00 -6.04 -2.42
CA GLU A 104 4.68 -6.82 -1.23
C GLU A 104 3.57 -7.83 -1.59
N ILE A 105 2.47 -7.87 -0.85
CA ILE A 105 1.28 -8.68 -1.15
C ILE A 105 0.78 -8.41 -2.58
N GLY A 106 0.82 -7.13 -2.99
CA GLY A 106 0.49 -6.67 -4.32
C GLY A 106 1.61 -5.82 -4.92
N ILE A 107 1.37 -5.28 -6.12
CA ILE A 107 2.30 -4.35 -6.79
C ILE A 107 1.70 -2.96 -6.86
N GLY A 108 2.26 -2.05 -6.07
CA GLY A 108 1.97 -0.62 -6.09
C GLY A 108 3.11 0.19 -6.67
N ALA A 109 2.81 1.38 -7.18
CA ALA A 109 3.85 2.32 -7.55
C ALA A 109 3.42 3.77 -7.28
N ALA A 110 4.41 4.64 -7.19
CA ALA A 110 4.20 6.08 -7.10
C ALA A 110 5.20 6.78 -8.00
N LEU A 111 4.69 7.68 -8.85
CA LEU A 111 5.48 8.44 -9.79
C LEU A 111 5.76 9.82 -9.21
N VAL A 112 7.04 10.17 -9.11
CA VAL A 112 7.50 11.50 -8.71
C VAL A 112 8.10 12.17 -9.95
N VAL A 113 7.63 13.39 -10.22
CA VAL A 113 8.12 14.23 -11.33
C VAL A 113 8.42 15.63 -10.78
N ASP A 114 9.59 16.18 -11.09
CA ASP A 114 10.08 17.46 -10.58
C ASP A 114 10.07 17.56 -9.03
N GLY A 115 10.26 16.43 -8.35
CA GLY A 115 10.19 16.31 -6.90
C GLY A 115 8.77 16.44 -6.33
N ARG A 116 7.75 16.10 -7.12
CA ARG A 116 6.35 16.11 -6.70
C ARG A 116 5.66 14.80 -7.07
N LEU A 117 4.85 14.29 -6.15
CA LEU A 117 3.97 13.16 -6.43
C LEU A 117 2.99 13.50 -7.56
N LEU A 118 2.94 12.62 -8.56
CA LEU A 118 1.91 12.64 -9.58
C LEU A 118 0.73 11.79 -9.12
N HIS A 119 -0.37 12.44 -8.74
CA HIS A 119 -1.61 11.75 -8.32
C HIS A 119 -2.55 11.37 -9.48
N GLY A 120 -2.34 11.94 -10.66
CA GLY A 120 -3.28 11.84 -11.78
C GLY A 120 -4.61 12.57 -11.52
N ASN A 121 -5.56 12.44 -12.45
CA ASN A 121 -6.82 13.20 -12.41
C ASN A 121 -7.74 12.78 -11.25
N ARG A 122 -7.74 11.50 -10.88
CA ARG A 122 -8.63 10.94 -9.84
C ARG A 122 -7.94 10.60 -8.52
N GLY A 123 -6.61 10.71 -8.44
CA GLY A 123 -5.82 10.24 -7.30
C GLY A 123 -5.18 8.86 -7.49
N PHE A 124 -5.41 8.20 -8.62
CA PHE A 124 -5.06 6.79 -8.88
C PHE A 124 -3.89 6.61 -9.85
N ALA A 125 -2.99 7.59 -9.95
CA ALA A 125 -1.75 7.35 -10.69
C ALA A 125 -0.86 6.36 -9.93
N GLY A 126 -0.09 5.54 -10.66
CA GLY A 126 0.81 4.57 -10.05
C GLY A 126 0.21 3.19 -9.80
N GLU A 127 -0.97 2.88 -10.35
CA GLU A 127 -1.59 1.53 -10.33
C GLU A 127 -0.87 0.53 -11.25
N LEU A 128 0.46 0.41 -11.09
CA LEU A 128 1.35 -0.40 -11.92
C LEU A 128 0.98 -1.88 -11.90
N GLY A 129 0.60 -2.42 -10.74
CA GLY A 129 0.18 -3.82 -10.60
C GLY A 129 -1.03 -4.18 -11.46
N HIS A 130 -1.83 -3.19 -11.86
CA HIS A 130 -3.04 -3.39 -12.66
C HIS A 130 -2.86 -3.08 -14.15
N VAL A 131 -1.64 -2.74 -14.59
CA VAL A 131 -1.31 -2.61 -16.02
C VAL A 131 -1.37 -4.00 -16.69
N PRO A 132 -2.15 -4.19 -17.77
CA PRO A 132 -2.17 -5.44 -18.51
C PRO A 132 -0.84 -5.70 -19.22
N VAL A 133 -0.14 -6.76 -18.84
CA VAL A 133 1.11 -7.22 -19.48
C VAL A 133 0.87 -8.42 -20.40
N HIS A 134 -0.17 -9.20 -20.11
CA HIS A 134 -0.60 -10.34 -20.92
C HIS A 134 -2.12 -10.32 -21.07
N PRO A 135 -2.68 -9.59 -22.06
CA PRO A 135 -4.13 -9.33 -22.15
C PRO A 135 -5.04 -10.58 -22.13
N ASP A 136 -4.55 -11.71 -22.63
CA ASP A 136 -5.25 -13.01 -22.62
C ASP A 136 -4.99 -13.84 -21.34
N GLY A 137 -4.41 -13.22 -20.33
CA GLY A 137 -3.97 -13.83 -19.07
C GLY A 137 -5.10 -14.20 -18.10
N PRO A 138 -4.77 -14.49 -16.82
CA PRO A 138 -5.76 -14.76 -15.79
C PRO A 138 -6.56 -13.50 -15.44
N GLU A 139 -7.73 -13.71 -14.84
CA GLU A 139 -8.56 -12.63 -14.32
C GLU A 139 -7.88 -11.94 -13.13
N CYS A 140 -7.97 -10.62 -13.07
CA CYS A 140 -7.47 -9.84 -11.94
C CYS A 140 -8.65 -9.40 -11.06
N PRO A 141 -8.53 -9.44 -9.72
CA PRO A 141 -9.56 -8.93 -8.80
C PRO A 141 -9.91 -7.45 -9.01
N CYS A 142 -9.06 -6.68 -9.71
CA CYS A 142 -9.38 -5.31 -10.08
C CYS A 142 -10.56 -5.21 -11.08
N GLY A 143 -10.88 -6.29 -11.80
CA GLY A 143 -11.87 -6.38 -12.87
C GLY A 143 -11.25 -6.52 -14.27
N GLY A 144 -9.94 -6.36 -14.38
CA GLY A 144 -9.17 -6.54 -15.62
C GLY A 144 -8.71 -7.99 -15.85
N ARG A 145 -7.86 -8.17 -16.86
CA ARG A 145 -7.23 -9.44 -17.20
C ARG A 145 -5.75 -9.22 -17.48
N GLY A 146 -4.91 -10.15 -17.05
CA GLY A 146 -3.51 -10.13 -17.43
C GLY A 146 -2.67 -9.04 -16.78
N CYS A 147 -3.15 -8.49 -15.66
CA CYS A 147 -2.47 -7.45 -14.90
C CYS A 147 -1.10 -7.95 -14.39
N LEU A 148 -0.10 -7.06 -14.32
CA LEU A 148 1.26 -7.36 -13.85
C LEU A 148 1.28 -8.13 -12.52
N GLU A 149 0.44 -7.74 -11.56
CA GLU A 149 0.33 -8.39 -10.25
C GLU A 149 -0.02 -9.89 -10.33
N GLN A 150 -0.74 -10.32 -11.37
CA GLN A 150 -1.07 -11.74 -11.55
C GLN A 150 0.14 -12.62 -11.89
N TYR A 151 1.26 -11.98 -12.23
CA TYR A 151 2.50 -12.63 -12.64
C TYR A 151 3.66 -12.35 -11.67
N ALA A 152 3.68 -11.17 -11.04
CA ALA A 152 4.80 -10.72 -10.21
C ALA A 152 4.42 -10.35 -8.77
N GLY A 153 3.14 -10.39 -8.39
CA GLY A 153 2.73 -10.22 -6.99
C GLY A 153 3.11 -11.43 -6.13
N GLU A 154 3.10 -11.29 -4.81
CA GLU A 154 3.49 -12.34 -3.86
C GLU A 154 2.82 -13.69 -4.16
N GLU A 155 1.49 -13.70 -4.30
CA GLU A 155 0.72 -14.91 -4.60
C GLU A 155 1.10 -15.56 -5.94
N ALA A 156 1.53 -14.76 -6.93
CA ALA A 156 1.97 -15.29 -8.21
C ALA A 156 3.32 -15.99 -8.09
N VAL A 157 4.26 -15.36 -7.38
CA VAL A 157 5.60 -15.92 -7.11
C VAL A 157 5.49 -17.18 -6.25
N LEU A 158 4.68 -17.18 -5.19
CA LEU A 158 4.45 -18.34 -4.34
C LEU A 158 3.87 -19.53 -5.12
N ARG A 159 2.83 -19.29 -5.95
CA ARG A 159 2.28 -20.35 -6.82
C ARG A 159 3.32 -20.89 -7.79
N ALA A 160 4.13 -20.02 -8.41
CA ALA A 160 5.15 -20.44 -9.36
C ALA A 160 6.26 -21.27 -8.69
N ALA A 161 6.57 -20.98 -7.43
CA ALA A 161 7.48 -21.75 -6.58
C ALA A 161 6.87 -23.07 -6.06
N GLY A 162 5.60 -23.38 -6.38
CA GLY A 162 4.91 -24.56 -5.87
C GLY A 162 4.58 -24.48 -4.36
N LEU A 163 4.66 -23.29 -3.78
CA LEU A 163 4.32 -23.04 -2.39
C LEU A 163 2.85 -22.61 -2.32
N ALA A 164 2.11 -23.19 -1.37
CA ALA A 164 0.76 -22.72 -1.10
C ALA A 164 0.80 -21.30 -0.46
N PRO A 165 -0.35 -20.62 -0.25
CA PRO A 165 -0.44 -19.38 0.55
C PRO A 165 -0.50 -19.63 2.08
N GLY A 166 0.19 -18.84 2.91
CA GLY A 166 0.23 -18.98 4.38
C GLY A 166 1.25 -18.06 5.08
N GLU A 167 1.35 -18.15 6.41
CA GLU A 167 2.19 -17.24 7.22
C GLU A 167 3.70 -17.41 6.96
N ASP A 168 4.44 -16.30 6.99
CA ASP A 168 5.91 -16.17 6.84
C ASP A 168 6.52 -16.82 5.57
N ARG A 169 5.74 -16.89 4.47
CA ARG A 169 6.21 -17.55 3.25
C ARG A 169 7.18 -16.72 2.43
N VAL A 170 7.21 -15.39 2.61
CA VAL A 170 8.27 -14.54 2.03
C VAL A 170 9.62 -14.87 2.66
N GLY A 171 9.68 -15.07 3.99
CA GLY A 171 10.89 -15.53 4.68
C GLY A 171 11.34 -16.90 4.18
N LEU A 172 10.41 -17.87 4.12
CA LEU A 172 10.69 -19.20 3.57
C LEU A 172 11.18 -19.14 2.11
N LEU A 173 10.57 -18.30 1.28
CA LEU A 173 10.94 -18.14 -0.12
C LEU A 173 12.35 -17.55 -0.26
N ALA A 174 12.69 -16.54 0.55
CA ALA A 174 14.03 -15.97 0.59
C ALA A 174 15.07 -17.00 1.05
N ASP A 175 14.76 -17.80 2.07
CA ASP A 175 15.64 -18.84 2.59
C ASP A 175 15.92 -19.93 1.54
N LEU A 176 14.87 -20.44 0.89
CA LEU A 176 14.99 -21.45 -0.17
C LEU A 176 15.75 -20.90 -1.39
N ALA A 177 15.52 -19.65 -1.77
CA ALA A 177 16.28 -18.98 -2.83
C ALA A 177 17.78 -18.86 -2.47
N GLY A 178 18.08 -18.52 -1.21
CA GLY A 178 19.43 -18.47 -0.67
C GLY A 178 20.13 -19.82 -0.67
N GLN A 179 19.40 -20.90 -0.36
CA GLN A 179 19.88 -22.29 -0.38
C GLN A 179 20.01 -22.86 -1.81
N GLY A 180 19.43 -22.20 -2.80
CA GLY A 180 19.56 -22.57 -4.20
C GLY A 180 18.52 -23.55 -4.71
N ASP A 181 17.34 -23.56 -4.09
CA ASP A 181 16.18 -24.24 -4.63
C ASP A 181 15.89 -23.75 -6.06
N ALA A 182 15.87 -24.70 -7.00
CA ALA A 182 15.80 -24.41 -8.43
C ALA A 182 14.41 -23.94 -8.88
N ASP A 183 13.36 -24.35 -8.17
CA ASP A 183 11.99 -23.96 -8.52
C ASP A 183 11.67 -22.58 -7.95
N VAL A 184 12.13 -22.29 -6.73
CA VAL A 184 12.04 -20.95 -6.14
C VAL A 184 12.86 -19.93 -6.93
N ARG A 185 14.10 -20.23 -7.30
CA ARG A 185 14.93 -19.31 -8.10
C ARG A 185 14.41 -19.05 -9.51
N ARG A 186 13.60 -19.97 -10.05
CA ARG A 186 12.96 -19.80 -11.36
C ARG A 186 11.69 -18.97 -11.27
N ALA A 187 11.04 -18.98 -10.10
CA ALA A 187 9.84 -18.21 -9.83
C ALA A 187 10.13 -16.72 -9.57
N LEU A 188 11.33 -16.40 -9.08
CA LEU A 188 11.89 -15.05 -8.92
C LEU A 188 12.46 -14.52 -10.25
#